data_AF-A0A7S7EVL1-F1
#
_entry.id   AF-A0A7S7EVL1-F1
#
_cell.length_a   1.000
_cell.length_b   1.000
_cell.length_c   1.000
_cell.angle_alpha   90.00
_cell.angle_beta   90.00
_cell.angle_gamma   90.00
#
_symmetry.space_group_name_H-M   'P 1'
#
loop_
_entity.id
_entity.type
_entity.pdbx_description
1 polymer ?
#
loop_
_entity_poly.entity_id
_entity_poly.type
_entity_poly.pdbx_seq_one_letter_code
_entity_poly.pdbx_strand_id
1 'polypeptide(L)'
;MSAFEQQLEYVKLRHMTGIDRWHDAGYLGQDLKIFCDDVGGKHVEHVVDILEVIVPEAEILTGKIGYRIRYGSVVESFVHYDKTGETIDFDNFMKRHEIRLINNSTTGSGGPAVSPIGAFMRTKIDQYNIIMTASAGNGYGQPINTNYYGAAILVTSVQLNDAGRIVNSKCAEDGGIDFSMFYGPMPGTSYSSPFLLGMIGLLLGKYPRMNQKEVYQYLKEHCISLGIREIFGHGLPILGQV
;
A
#
# COMPACT_ATOMS: atom_id res chain seq x y z
N MET A 1 -0.01 -12.47 -19.92
CA MET A 1 1.33 -12.17 -19.38
C MET A 1 1.57 -10.69 -19.58
N SER A 2 1.54 -9.91 -18.50
CA SER A 2 1.75 -8.46 -18.57
C SER A 2 3.22 -8.18 -18.88
N ALA A 3 3.55 -6.99 -19.38
CA ALA A 3 4.94 -6.58 -19.65
C ALA A 3 5.83 -6.56 -18.39
N PHE A 4 5.25 -6.77 -17.20
CA PHE A 4 5.86 -6.67 -15.89
C PHE A 4 6.53 -7.96 -15.43
N GLU A 5 5.98 -9.12 -15.78
CA GLU A 5 6.45 -10.43 -15.30
C GLU A 5 7.86 -10.79 -15.81
N GLN A 6 8.33 -10.14 -16.88
CA GLN A 6 9.59 -10.48 -17.56
C GLN A 6 10.71 -9.46 -17.34
N GLN A 7 10.47 -8.38 -16.60
CA GLN A 7 11.55 -7.45 -16.28
C GLN A 7 12.47 -8.09 -15.24
N LEU A 8 13.72 -8.36 -15.64
CA LEU A 8 14.73 -9.04 -14.83
C LEU A 8 14.90 -8.41 -13.44
N GLU A 9 14.75 -7.09 -13.34
CA GLU A 9 14.80 -6.38 -12.06
C GLU A 9 13.66 -6.82 -11.14
N TYR A 10 12.43 -6.87 -11.64
CA TYR A 10 11.26 -7.23 -10.85
C TYR A 10 11.32 -8.67 -10.32
N VAL A 11 11.84 -9.61 -11.12
CA VAL A 11 12.10 -11.00 -10.67
C VAL A 11 13.08 -11.01 -9.49
N LYS A 12 14.14 -10.21 -9.52
CA LYS A 12 15.09 -10.10 -8.41
C LYS A 12 14.40 -9.53 -7.16
N LEU A 13 13.56 -8.51 -7.31
CA LEU A 13 12.84 -7.89 -6.19
C LEU A 13 11.88 -8.88 -5.51
N ARG A 14 11.12 -9.64 -6.31
CA ARG A 14 10.24 -10.71 -5.81
C ARG A 14 11.00 -11.77 -5.03
N HIS A 15 12.12 -12.22 -5.58
CA HIS A 15 12.96 -13.22 -4.93
C HIS A 15 13.51 -12.70 -3.59
N MET A 16 14.04 -11.47 -3.58
CA MET A 16 14.58 -10.84 -2.37
C MET A 16 13.53 -10.63 -1.27
N THR A 17 12.30 -10.31 -1.65
CA THR A 17 11.19 -10.05 -0.70
C THR A 17 10.47 -11.32 -0.26
N GLY A 18 10.83 -12.49 -0.81
CA GLY A 18 10.26 -13.78 -0.45
C GLY A 18 8.91 -14.09 -1.12
N ILE A 19 8.49 -13.28 -2.09
CA ILE A 19 7.21 -13.46 -2.82
C ILE A 19 7.17 -14.82 -3.53
N ASP A 20 8.25 -15.18 -4.24
CA ASP A 20 8.31 -16.44 -5.00
C ASP A 20 8.04 -17.67 -4.11
N ARG A 21 8.66 -17.71 -2.92
CA ARG A 21 8.46 -18.80 -1.95
C ARG A 21 7.01 -18.91 -1.49
N TRP A 22 6.32 -17.78 -1.34
CA TRP A 22 4.92 -17.76 -0.92
C TRP A 22 3.99 -18.18 -2.05
N HIS A 23 4.29 -17.80 -3.29
CA HIS A 23 3.61 -18.31 -4.48
C HIS A 23 3.78 -19.83 -4.60
N ASP A 24 5.00 -20.34 -4.44
CA ASP A 24 5.29 -21.79 -4.49
C ASP A 24 4.55 -22.58 -3.40
N ALA A 25 4.27 -21.94 -2.26
CA ALA A 25 3.48 -22.50 -1.17
C ALA A 25 1.96 -22.40 -1.37
N GLY A 26 1.50 -21.80 -2.47
CA GLY A 26 0.09 -21.68 -2.83
C GLY A 26 -0.63 -20.46 -2.25
N TYR A 27 0.08 -19.56 -1.56
CA TYR A 27 -0.51 -18.29 -1.13
C TYR A 27 -0.50 -17.33 -2.32
N LEU A 28 -1.69 -17.03 -2.88
CA LEU A 28 -1.82 -16.22 -4.10
C LEU A 28 -2.84 -15.09 -3.96
N GLY A 29 -3.48 -14.97 -2.80
CA GLY A 29 -4.47 -13.92 -2.51
C GLY A 29 -5.92 -14.34 -2.73
N GLN A 30 -6.21 -15.64 -2.65
CA GLN A 30 -7.56 -16.19 -2.77
C GLN A 30 -8.55 -15.49 -1.83
N ASP A 31 -9.75 -15.22 -2.34
CA ASP A 31 -10.86 -14.59 -1.62
C ASP A 31 -10.54 -13.19 -1.05
N LEU A 32 -9.43 -12.57 -1.46
CA LEU A 32 -9.10 -11.19 -1.08
C LEU A 32 -9.63 -10.21 -2.09
N LYS A 33 -10.20 -9.12 -1.58
CA LYS A 33 -10.62 -7.97 -2.37
C LYS A 33 -9.80 -6.75 -1.98
N ILE A 34 -9.13 -6.18 -2.97
CA ILE A 34 -8.21 -5.05 -2.84
C ILE A 34 -8.84 -3.85 -3.52
N PHE A 35 -8.93 -2.73 -2.81
CA PHE A 35 -9.37 -1.46 -3.38
C PHE A 35 -8.18 -0.52 -3.60
N CYS A 36 -7.97 -0.11 -4.84
CA CYS A 36 -6.99 0.90 -5.23
C CYS A 36 -7.68 2.27 -5.27
N ASP A 37 -7.44 3.08 -4.24
CA ASP A 37 -7.83 4.48 -4.16
C ASP A 37 -6.80 5.33 -4.92
N ASP A 38 -7.11 5.65 -6.18
CA ASP A 38 -6.17 6.33 -7.07
C ASP A 38 -6.82 7.36 -8.00
N VAL A 39 -5.98 8.12 -8.71
CA VAL A 39 -6.41 8.93 -9.85
C VAL A 39 -6.33 8.06 -11.11
N GLY A 40 -7.45 7.93 -11.84
CA GLY A 40 -7.54 7.05 -13.01
C GLY A 40 -6.50 7.36 -14.11
N GLY A 41 -6.41 6.45 -15.09
CA GLY A 41 -5.46 6.50 -16.21
C GLY A 41 -4.27 5.56 -16.04
N LYS A 42 -3.14 5.86 -16.70
CA LYS A 42 -1.98 4.95 -16.72
C LYS A 42 -1.39 4.65 -15.34
N HIS A 43 -1.54 5.57 -14.40
CA HIS A 43 -1.00 5.36 -13.05
C HIS A 43 -1.69 4.18 -12.36
N VAL A 44 -3.03 4.16 -12.34
CA VAL A 44 -3.78 3.05 -11.74
C VAL A 44 -3.58 1.73 -12.47
N GLU A 45 -3.43 1.73 -13.80
CA GLU A 45 -3.09 0.53 -14.59
C GLU A 45 -1.83 -0.15 -14.04
N HIS A 46 -0.76 0.64 -13.83
CA HIS A 46 0.50 0.10 -13.31
C HIS A 46 0.43 -0.31 -11.83
N VAL A 47 -0.40 0.35 -11.02
CA VAL A 47 -0.67 -0.06 -9.64
C VAL A 47 -1.37 -1.43 -9.61
N VAL A 48 -2.36 -1.61 -10.47
CA VAL A 48 -3.06 -2.89 -10.66
C VAL A 48 -2.08 -3.95 -11.14
N ASP A 49 -1.25 -3.67 -12.14
CA ASP A 49 -0.23 -4.61 -12.64
C ASP A 49 0.72 -5.08 -11.52
N ILE A 50 1.17 -4.16 -10.64
CA ILE A 50 2.01 -4.54 -9.49
C ILE A 50 1.27 -5.51 -8.57
N LEU A 51 0.01 -5.25 -8.27
CA LEU A 51 -0.79 -6.10 -7.39
C LEU A 51 -1.08 -7.46 -8.04
N GLU A 52 -1.47 -7.50 -9.31
CA GLU A 52 -1.74 -8.76 -10.04
C GLU A 52 -0.51 -9.66 -10.09
N VAL A 53 0.70 -9.11 -10.17
CA VAL A 53 1.91 -9.94 -10.18
C VAL A 53 2.25 -10.47 -8.77
N ILE A 54 1.89 -9.77 -7.69
CA ILE A 54 2.22 -10.18 -6.32
C ILE A 54 1.11 -11.04 -5.71
N VAL A 55 -0.16 -10.75 -5.97
CA VAL A 55 -1.35 -11.44 -5.44
C VAL A 55 -2.30 -11.77 -6.59
N PRO A 56 -1.92 -12.71 -7.47
CA PRO A 56 -2.61 -12.93 -8.74
C PRO A 56 -4.04 -13.46 -8.63
N GLU A 57 -4.43 -14.00 -7.48
CA GLU A 57 -5.78 -14.54 -7.25
C GLU A 57 -6.68 -13.58 -6.44
N ALA A 58 -6.21 -12.37 -6.13
CA ALA A 58 -7.03 -11.35 -5.50
C ALA A 58 -7.91 -10.60 -6.53
N GLU A 59 -9.13 -10.25 -6.14
CA GLU A 59 -9.96 -9.34 -6.93
C GLU A 59 -9.55 -7.89 -6.66
N ILE A 60 -9.12 -7.19 -7.71
CA ILE A 60 -8.70 -5.79 -7.63
C ILE A 60 -9.82 -4.88 -8.14
N LEU A 61 -10.16 -3.90 -7.32
CA LEU A 61 -11.21 -2.92 -7.53
C LEU A 61 -10.54 -1.54 -7.57
N THR A 62 -10.86 -0.71 -8.56
CA THR A 62 -10.28 0.63 -8.68
C THR A 62 -11.35 1.70 -8.49
N GLY A 63 -10.92 2.84 -7.97
CA GLY A 63 -11.77 3.99 -7.82
C GLY A 63 -11.12 5.08 -7.01
N LYS A 64 -11.96 5.98 -6.48
CA LYS A 64 -11.50 7.07 -5.64
C LYS A 64 -12.39 7.26 -4.43
N ILE A 65 -11.78 7.38 -3.25
CA ILE A 65 -12.49 7.77 -2.03
C ILE A 65 -12.60 9.29 -1.97
N GLY A 66 -13.84 9.78 -1.89
CA GLY A 66 -14.17 11.18 -1.71
C GLY A 66 -14.69 11.47 -0.31
N TYR A 67 -14.43 12.68 0.17
CA TYR A 67 -14.84 13.15 1.49
C TYR A 67 -15.42 14.55 1.42
N ARG A 68 -16.42 14.83 2.27
CA ARG A 68 -16.86 16.19 2.59
C ARG A 68 -16.50 16.51 4.03
N ILE A 69 -15.75 17.59 4.23
CA ILE A 69 -15.31 18.04 5.55
C ILE A 69 -16.10 19.29 5.94
N ARG A 70 -16.64 19.32 7.16
CA ARG A 70 -17.23 20.52 7.77
C ARG A 70 -16.76 20.62 9.22
N TYR A 71 -16.39 21.83 9.64
CA TYR A 71 -15.96 22.13 11.01
C TYR A 71 -14.88 21.16 11.54
N GLY A 72 -13.92 20.77 10.69
CA GLY A 72 -12.83 19.87 11.08
C GLY A 72 -13.19 18.39 11.19
N SER A 73 -14.36 17.97 10.71
CA SER A 73 -14.80 16.56 10.72
C SER A 73 -15.30 16.12 9.35
N VAL A 74 -15.11 14.83 9.02
CA VAL A 74 -15.73 14.21 7.85
C VAL A 74 -17.22 14.03 8.13
N VAL A 75 -18.07 14.66 7.30
CA VAL A 75 -19.55 14.57 7.41
C VAL A 75 -20.17 13.70 6.33
N GLU A 76 -19.41 13.36 5.30
CA GLU A 76 -19.82 12.49 4.19
C GLU A 76 -18.57 11.82 3.59
N SER A 77 -18.71 10.56 3.20
CA SER A 77 -17.66 9.79 2.55
C SER A 77 -18.27 8.88 1.50
N PHE A 78 -17.66 8.80 0.32
CA PHE A 78 -18.16 8.03 -0.80
C PHE A 78 -17.02 7.44 -1.62
N VAL A 79 -17.32 6.42 -2.42
CA VAL A 79 -16.41 5.82 -3.39
C VAL A 79 -16.97 6.06 -4.78
N HIS A 80 -16.18 6.68 -5.64
CA HIS A 80 -16.41 6.63 -7.09
C HIS A 80 -15.80 5.34 -7.61
N TYR A 81 -16.63 4.41 -8.09
CA TYR A 81 -16.20 3.08 -8.49
C TYR A 81 -16.04 2.99 -10.01
N ASP A 82 -14.81 2.81 -10.48
CA ASP A 82 -14.48 2.96 -11.91
C ASP A 82 -15.22 1.94 -12.79
N LYS A 83 -15.43 0.70 -12.30
CA LYS A 83 -16.07 -0.37 -13.08
C LYS A 83 -17.49 -0.03 -13.50
N THR A 84 -18.25 0.69 -12.66
CA THR A 84 -19.65 1.04 -12.94
C THR A 84 -19.85 2.54 -13.18
N GLY A 85 -18.88 3.38 -12.82
CA GLY A 85 -19.00 4.85 -12.79
C GLY A 85 -19.91 5.36 -11.68
N GLU A 86 -20.40 4.50 -10.78
CA GLU A 86 -21.29 4.88 -9.70
C GLU A 86 -20.54 5.56 -8.55
N THR A 87 -21.22 6.49 -7.87
CA THR A 87 -20.78 7.00 -6.58
C THR A 87 -21.60 6.34 -5.48
N ILE A 88 -20.93 5.59 -4.62
CA ILE A 88 -21.54 4.77 -3.57
C ILE A 88 -21.10 5.32 -2.21
N ASP A 89 -21.99 5.38 -1.23
CA ASP A 89 -21.60 5.67 0.16
C ASP A 89 -20.48 4.70 0.60
N PHE A 90 -19.47 5.23 1.31
CA PHE A 90 -18.29 4.44 1.65
C PHE A 90 -18.64 3.18 2.45
N ASP A 91 -19.52 3.28 3.45
CA ASP A 91 -19.91 2.14 4.28
C ASP A 91 -20.67 1.09 3.47
N ASN A 92 -21.52 1.52 2.55
CA ASN A 92 -22.22 0.63 1.63
C ASN A 92 -21.26 -0.05 0.65
N PHE A 93 -20.26 0.67 0.13
CA PHE A 93 -19.22 0.09 -0.73
C PHE A 93 -18.42 -0.98 0.01
N MET A 94 -17.95 -0.67 1.22
CA MET A 94 -17.19 -1.62 2.06
C MET A 94 -17.97 -2.89 2.38
N LYS A 95 -19.27 -2.79 2.69
CA LYS A 95 -20.13 -3.95 2.97
C LYS A 95 -20.45 -4.76 1.71
N ARG A 96 -20.72 -4.09 0.58
CA ARG A 96 -21.07 -4.74 -0.68
C ARG A 96 -19.89 -5.53 -1.25
N HIS A 97 -18.70 -4.95 -1.14
CA HIS A 97 -17.49 -5.51 -1.75
C HIS A 97 -16.55 -6.15 -0.73
N GLU A 98 -16.86 -6.15 0.56
CA GLU A 98 -16.08 -6.86 1.60
C GLU A 98 -14.55 -6.58 1.52
N ILE A 99 -14.19 -5.33 1.23
CA ILE A 99 -12.80 -4.93 1.01
C ILE A 99 -11.97 -5.21 2.26
N ARG A 100 -10.84 -5.91 2.08
CA ARG A 100 -9.88 -6.20 3.16
C ARG A 100 -8.64 -5.32 3.10
N LEU A 101 -8.24 -4.93 1.89
CA LEU A 101 -7.00 -4.21 1.62
C LEU A 101 -7.30 -2.91 0.86
N ILE A 102 -6.71 -1.81 1.29
CA ILE A 102 -6.79 -0.52 0.57
C ILE A 102 -5.38 -0.01 0.29
N ASN A 103 -5.09 0.33 -0.96
CA ASN A 103 -3.90 1.09 -1.34
C ASN A 103 -4.32 2.52 -1.67
N ASN A 104 -3.62 3.51 -1.13
CA ASN A 104 -3.68 4.87 -1.65
C ASN A 104 -2.31 5.29 -2.22
N SER A 105 -2.29 5.60 -3.51
CA SER A 105 -1.05 5.99 -4.21
C SER A 105 -0.97 7.49 -4.51
N THR A 106 -1.95 8.27 -4.06
CA THR A 106 -2.08 9.69 -4.41
C THR A 106 -1.51 10.58 -3.32
N THR A 107 -0.81 11.63 -3.72
CA THR A 107 -0.43 12.70 -2.80
C THR A 107 -1.65 13.53 -2.40
N GLY A 108 -1.76 13.89 -1.13
CA GLY A 108 -2.71 14.87 -0.62
C GLY A 108 -2.04 16.21 -0.31
N SER A 109 -2.80 17.11 0.30
CA SER A 109 -2.28 18.36 0.90
C SER A 109 -1.89 18.19 2.37
N GLY A 110 -1.75 16.93 2.83
CA GLY A 110 -1.47 16.60 4.22
C GLY A 110 -0.06 16.99 4.66
N GLY A 111 0.12 17.15 5.96
CA GLY A 111 1.43 17.25 6.62
C GLY A 111 1.51 16.21 7.76
N PRO A 112 2.52 16.26 8.65
CA PRO A 112 2.72 15.27 9.73
C PRO A 112 1.69 15.36 10.87
N ALA A 113 0.54 16.01 10.64
CA ALA A 113 -0.58 16.08 11.57
C ALA A 113 -1.72 15.20 11.06
N VAL A 114 -2.38 14.50 11.99
CA VAL A 114 -3.54 13.66 11.66
C VAL A 114 -4.66 14.55 11.14
N SER A 115 -5.01 14.38 9.86
CA SER A 115 -6.10 15.11 9.22
C SER A 115 -7.47 14.57 9.67
N PRO A 116 -8.58 15.30 9.45
CA PRO A 116 -9.93 14.75 9.65
C PRO A 116 -10.17 13.46 8.86
N ILE A 117 -9.55 13.32 7.68
CA ILE A 117 -9.61 12.11 6.85
C ILE A 117 -8.85 10.97 7.51
N GLY A 118 -7.66 11.22 8.04
CA GLY A 118 -6.88 10.22 8.79
C GLY A 118 -7.63 9.75 10.04
N ALA A 119 -8.20 10.66 10.81
CA ALA A 119 -9.01 10.30 11.99
C ALA A 119 -10.24 9.45 11.63
N PHE A 120 -10.96 9.85 10.57
CA PHE A 120 -12.09 9.09 10.03
C PHE A 120 -11.66 7.68 9.59
N MET A 121 -10.61 7.59 8.76
CA MET A 121 -10.15 6.31 8.23
C MET A 121 -9.61 5.37 9.30
N ARG A 122 -8.98 5.89 10.36
CA ARG A 122 -8.60 5.06 11.51
C ARG A 122 -9.80 4.33 12.12
N THR A 123 -10.92 5.03 12.23
CA THR A 123 -12.18 4.43 12.72
C THR A 123 -12.70 3.37 11.76
N LYS A 124 -12.62 3.62 10.45
CA LYS A 124 -13.07 2.68 9.42
C LYS A 124 -12.18 1.45 9.28
N ILE A 125 -10.87 1.61 9.46
CA ILE A 125 -9.90 0.52 9.55
C ILE A 125 -10.29 -0.44 10.68
N ASP A 126 -10.56 0.07 11.88
CA ASP A 126 -10.99 -0.77 13.00
C ASP A 126 -12.37 -1.39 12.74
N GLN A 127 -13.33 -0.60 12.23
CA GLN A 127 -14.71 -1.05 12.00
C GLN A 127 -14.82 -2.20 11.00
N TYR A 128 -14.07 -2.16 9.90
CA TYR A 128 -14.11 -3.16 8.83
C TYR A 128 -12.87 -4.07 8.81
N ASN A 129 -12.02 -3.97 9.84
CA ASN A 129 -10.75 -4.68 9.96
C ASN A 129 -9.77 -4.44 8.78
N ILE A 130 -9.85 -3.30 8.09
CA ILE A 130 -9.11 -3.04 6.84
C ILE A 130 -7.61 -2.95 7.13
N ILE A 131 -6.77 -3.38 6.20
CA ILE A 131 -5.36 -2.96 6.18
C ILE A 131 -5.16 -1.95 5.06
N MET A 132 -4.65 -0.78 5.40
CA MET A 132 -4.45 0.32 4.48
C MET A 132 -2.97 0.69 4.37
N THR A 133 -2.48 0.79 3.13
CA THR A 133 -1.17 1.38 2.82
C THR A 133 -1.37 2.72 2.13
N ALA A 134 -0.44 3.64 2.35
CA ALA A 134 -0.41 4.90 1.62
C ALA A 134 1.02 5.33 1.26
N SER A 135 1.17 5.94 0.09
CA SER A 135 2.43 6.54 -0.33
C SER A 135 2.82 7.71 0.59
N ALA A 136 4.07 7.73 1.06
CA ALA A 136 4.59 8.79 1.93
C ALA A 136 4.86 10.12 1.19
N GLY A 137 5.12 10.07 -0.12
CA GLY A 137 5.43 11.23 -0.95
C GLY A 137 6.81 11.17 -1.62
N ASN A 138 6.95 11.81 -2.79
CA ASN A 138 8.16 11.75 -3.64
C ASN A 138 9.01 13.03 -3.56
N GLY A 139 9.03 13.68 -2.40
CA GLY A 139 9.44 15.08 -2.30
C GLY A 139 10.95 15.37 -2.23
N TYR A 140 11.87 14.41 -2.32
CA TYR A 140 13.32 14.67 -2.15
C TYR A 140 13.66 15.30 -0.79
N GLY A 141 13.27 14.64 0.32
CA GLY A 141 13.49 15.17 1.68
C GLY A 141 12.44 16.17 2.16
N GLN A 142 11.31 16.27 1.45
CA GLN A 142 10.15 17.03 1.93
C GLN A 142 9.34 16.20 2.94
N PRO A 143 8.51 16.86 3.77
CA PRO A 143 7.62 16.17 4.69
C PRO A 143 6.63 15.23 4.00
N ILE A 144 6.06 14.31 4.78
CA ILE A 144 4.98 13.42 4.35
C ILE A 144 3.79 14.24 3.85
N ASN A 145 3.25 13.85 2.68
CA ASN A 145 2.15 14.57 2.03
C ASN A 145 0.93 13.70 1.72
N THR A 146 0.45 12.91 2.69
CA THR A 146 -0.77 12.11 2.55
C THR A 146 -1.87 12.56 3.51
N ASN A 147 -3.13 12.45 3.06
CA ASN A 147 -4.28 12.70 3.92
C ASN A 147 -4.52 11.56 4.93
N TYR A 148 -3.88 10.41 4.73
CA TYR A 148 -4.05 9.19 5.53
C TYR A 148 -3.01 9.04 6.65
N TYR A 149 -2.22 10.09 6.91
CA TYR A 149 -1.25 10.11 8.00
C TYR A 149 -1.92 9.77 9.35
N GLY A 150 -1.30 8.84 10.08
CA GLY A 150 -1.80 8.31 11.33
C GLY A 150 -2.97 7.31 11.20
N ALA A 151 -3.31 6.87 9.99
CA ALA A 151 -4.28 5.81 9.76
C ALA A 151 -3.69 4.67 8.93
N ALA A 152 -3.12 5.00 7.78
CA ALA A 152 -2.48 4.03 6.90
C ALA A 152 -1.04 3.69 7.35
N ILE A 153 -0.56 2.54 6.90
CA ILE A 153 0.86 2.19 6.92
C ILE A 153 1.57 3.02 5.84
N LEU A 154 2.49 3.89 6.24
CA LEU A 154 3.14 4.82 5.33
C LEU A 154 4.39 4.22 4.69
N VAL A 155 4.38 4.21 3.36
CA VAL A 155 5.38 3.52 2.55
C VAL A 155 6.24 4.52 1.81
N THR A 156 7.53 4.47 2.09
CA THR A 156 8.58 5.16 1.34
C THR A 156 9.20 4.21 0.30
N SER A 157 10.06 4.72 -0.58
CA SER A 157 10.51 3.97 -1.75
C SER A 157 12.02 3.73 -1.79
N VAL A 158 12.43 2.50 -2.09
CA VAL A 158 13.83 2.12 -2.28
C VAL A 158 14.05 1.45 -3.64
N GLN A 159 15.31 1.42 -4.08
CA GLN A 159 15.74 0.74 -5.30
C GLN A 159 17.06 0.02 -5.10
N LEU A 160 17.43 -0.86 -6.03
CA LEU A 160 18.78 -1.38 -6.14
C LEU A 160 19.62 -0.44 -6.99
N ASN A 161 20.82 -0.09 -6.53
CA ASN A 161 21.81 0.57 -7.40
C ASN A 161 22.56 -0.47 -8.26
N ASP A 162 23.46 0.00 -9.14
CA ASP A 162 24.27 -0.85 -10.03
C ASP A 162 25.12 -1.91 -9.30
N ALA A 163 25.43 -1.67 -8.02
CA ALA A 163 26.15 -2.60 -7.16
C ALA A 163 25.23 -3.59 -6.41
N GLY A 164 23.93 -3.59 -6.69
CA GLY A 164 22.93 -4.43 -6.03
C GLY A 164 22.64 -4.02 -4.59
N ARG A 165 22.97 -2.79 -4.18
CA ARG A 165 22.68 -2.28 -2.83
C ARG A 165 21.36 -1.55 -2.79
N ILE A 166 20.61 -1.74 -1.71
CA ILE A 166 19.37 -1.02 -1.43
C ILE A 166 19.71 0.44 -1.09
N VAL A 167 19.11 1.38 -1.81
CA VAL A 167 19.29 2.82 -1.60
C VAL A 167 17.95 3.56 -1.61
N ASN A 168 17.90 4.70 -0.91
CA ASN A 168 16.76 5.62 -0.96
C ASN A 168 16.54 6.09 -2.41
N SER A 169 15.29 6.09 -2.86
CA SER A 169 14.89 6.61 -4.18
C SER A 169 14.49 8.10 -4.18
N LYS A 170 14.93 8.85 -3.15
CA LYS A 170 14.74 10.29 -2.96
C LYS A 170 13.28 10.67 -2.66
N CYS A 171 12.66 9.94 -1.76
CA CYS A 171 11.30 10.15 -1.27
C CYS A 171 11.25 11.09 -0.04
N ALA A 172 10.07 11.22 0.57
CA ALA A 172 9.90 11.97 1.81
C ALA A 172 10.86 11.45 2.91
N GLU A 173 11.32 12.34 3.78
CA GLU A 173 12.17 12.01 4.94
C GLU A 173 11.53 12.65 6.18
N ASP A 174 10.93 11.82 7.02
CA ASP A 174 10.20 12.25 8.23
C ASP A 174 10.10 11.07 9.23
N GLY A 175 10.05 11.39 10.53
CA GLY A 175 9.91 10.38 11.59
C GLY A 175 8.61 9.56 11.53
N GLY A 176 7.62 10.00 10.73
CA GLY A 176 6.35 9.33 10.53
C GLY A 176 6.34 8.20 9.48
N ILE A 177 7.46 7.89 8.83
CA ILE A 177 7.55 6.79 7.86
C ILE A 177 7.53 5.44 8.59
N ASP A 178 6.70 4.50 8.12
CA ASP A 178 6.60 3.18 8.73
C ASP A 178 7.60 2.18 8.12
N PHE A 179 7.59 2.04 6.79
CA PHE A 179 8.41 1.07 6.06
C PHE A 179 8.88 1.62 4.71
N SER A 180 9.96 1.02 4.21
CA SER A 180 10.42 1.17 2.82
C SER A 180 10.01 -0.03 2.01
N MET A 181 9.63 0.18 0.75
CA MET A 181 9.44 -0.91 -0.19
C MET A 181 10.04 -0.58 -1.55
N PHE A 182 10.39 -1.62 -2.31
CA PHE A 182 10.75 -1.42 -3.70
C PHE A 182 9.55 -0.92 -4.50
N TYR A 183 9.82 -0.10 -5.51
CA TYR A 183 8.86 0.16 -6.56
C TYR A 183 9.06 -0.85 -7.70
N GLY A 184 8.00 -1.13 -8.45
CA GLY A 184 8.06 -1.98 -9.65
C GLY A 184 8.84 -1.31 -10.80
N PRO A 185 8.30 -1.27 -12.03
CA PRO A 185 9.06 -0.75 -13.18
C PRO A 185 9.19 0.78 -13.21
N MET A 186 8.47 1.49 -12.34
CA MET A 186 8.48 2.94 -12.31
C MET A 186 8.77 3.48 -10.92
N PRO A 187 9.60 4.53 -10.81
CA PRO A 187 9.98 5.08 -9.52
C PRO A 187 8.82 5.80 -8.84
N GLY A 188 8.72 5.63 -7.53
CA GLY A 188 7.84 6.41 -6.68
C GLY A 188 7.22 5.62 -5.52
N THR A 189 6.97 6.33 -4.43
CA THR A 189 6.23 5.82 -3.27
C THR A 189 4.83 5.34 -3.62
N SER A 190 4.21 5.93 -4.64
CA SER A 190 2.93 5.51 -5.22
C SER A 190 2.95 4.12 -5.86
N TYR A 191 4.13 3.60 -6.25
CA TYR A 191 4.30 2.22 -6.74
C TYR A 191 4.88 1.29 -5.67
N SER A 192 5.53 1.84 -4.64
CA SER A 192 6.04 1.06 -3.49
C SER A 192 4.93 0.68 -2.50
N SER A 193 3.95 1.57 -2.29
CA SER A 193 2.78 1.31 -1.47
C SER A 193 1.98 0.07 -1.90
N PRO A 194 1.55 -0.06 -3.18
CA PRO A 194 0.86 -1.27 -3.63
C PRO A 194 1.74 -2.51 -3.62
N PHE A 195 3.07 -2.37 -3.78
CA PHE A 195 3.99 -3.51 -3.65
C PHE A 195 3.91 -4.10 -2.24
N LEU A 196 4.02 -3.26 -1.20
CA LEU A 196 3.88 -3.70 0.18
C LEU A 196 2.47 -4.25 0.44
N LEU A 197 1.42 -3.62 -0.10
CA LEU A 197 0.05 -4.11 0.08
C LEU A 197 -0.15 -5.50 -0.54
N GLY A 198 0.44 -5.76 -1.71
CA GLY A 198 0.45 -7.09 -2.32
C GLY A 198 1.11 -8.12 -1.40
N MET A 199 2.27 -7.81 -0.83
CA MET A 199 2.92 -8.70 0.15
C MET A 199 2.04 -8.96 1.38
N ILE A 200 1.31 -7.94 1.85
CA ILE A 200 0.32 -8.12 2.93
C ILE A 200 -0.81 -9.05 2.48
N GLY A 201 -1.26 -8.98 1.22
CA GLY A 201 -2.25 -9.93 0.70
C GLY A 201 -1.76 -11.37 0.73
N LEU A 202 -0.49 -11.64 0.40
CA LEU A 202 0.10 -12.96 0.58
C LEU A 202 0.10 -13.40 2.05
N LEU A 203 0.48 -12.49 2.95
CA LEU A 203 0.45 -12.72 4.41
C LEU A 203 -0.96 -13.12 4.89
N LEU A 204 -2.00 -12.45 4.39
CA LEU A 204 -3.40 -12.78 4.70
C LEU A 204 -3.85 -14.12 4.11
N GLY A 205 -3.26 -14.58 3.00
CA GLY A 205 -3.48 -15.95 2.52
C GLY A 205 -3.10 -17.01 3.55
N LYS A 206 -2.06 -16.74 4.35
CA LYS A 206 -1.61 -17.62 5.45
C LYS A 206 -2.33 -17.34 6.77
N TYR A 207 -2.55 -16.06 7.08
CA TYR A 207 -3.16 -15.59 8.33
C TYR A 207 -4.37 -14.70 8.06
N PRO A 208 -5.51 -15.26 7.60
CA PRO A 208 -6.63 -14.50 7.04
C PRO A 208 -7.36 -13.58 8.02
N ARG A 209 -7.11 -13.74 9.32
CA ARG A 209 -7.78 -12.97 10.39
C ARG A 209 -6.94 -11.81 10.92
N MET A 210 -5.70 -11.64 10.44
CA MET A 210 -4.86 -10.56 10.92
C MET A 210 -5.51 -9.20 10.69
N ASN A 211 -5.43 -8.35 11.71
CA ASN A 211 -5.77 -6.93 11.62
C ASN A 211 -4.53 -6.08 11.29
N GLN A 212 -4.73 -4.80 11.01
CA GLN A 212 -3.64 -3.89 10.65
C GLN A 212 -2.51 -3.81 11.70
N LYS A 213 -2.82 -3.90 12.99
CA LYS A 213 -1.79 -3.86 14.06
C LYS A 213 -0.94 -5.11 14.07
N GLU A 214 -1.57 -6.27 13.87
CA GLU A 214 -0.88 -7.56 13.77
C GLU A 214 0.01 -7.62 12.52
N VAL A 215 -0.51 -7.16 11.37
CA VAL A 215 0.27 -7.00 10.14
C VAL A 215 1.46 -6.06 10.36
N TYR A 216 1.22 -4.88 10.95
CA TYR A 216 2.29 -3.92 11.24
C TYR A 216 3.41 -4.54 12.08
N GLN A 217 3.03 -5.26 13.14
CA GLN A 217 3.99 -5.90 14.03
C GLN A 217 4.76 -7.02 13.31
N TYR A 218 4.09 -7.83 12.49
CA TYR A 218 4.74 -8.84 11.67
C TYR A 218 5.77 -8.23 10.73
N LEU A 219 5.41 -7.17 9.99
CA LEU A 219 6.30 -6.48 9.05
C LEU A 219 7.52 -5.88 9.76
N LYS A 220 7.33 -5.35 10.97
CA LYS A 220 8.40 -4.81 11.81
C LYS A 220 9.37 -5.87 12.32
N GLU A 221 8.86 -7.06 12.64
CA GLU A 221 9.69 -8.20 13.06
C GLU A 221 10.42 -8.85 11.87
N HIS A 222 9.85 -8.73 10.67
CA HIS A 222 10.36 -9.31 9.44
C HIS A 222 10.80 -8.23 8.44
N CYS A 223 11.64 -7.28 8.88
CA CYS A 223 12.24 -6.30 7.98
C CYS A 223 13.77 -6.28 8.07
N ILE A 224 14.41 -6.00 6.94
CA ILE A 224 15.84 -5.69 6.87
C ILE A 224 16.02 -4.22 7.26
N SER A 225 16.72 -3.96 8.36
CA SER A 225 17.06 -2.58 8.75
C SER A 225 17.95 -1.94 7.68
N LEU A 226 17.58 -0.73 7.26
CA LEU A 226 18.32 0.07 6.28
C LEU A 226 19.05 1.27 6.92
N GLY A 227 19.10 1.30 8.26
CA GLY A 227 19.75 2.37 9.03
C GLY A 227 18.79 3.50 9.41
N ILE A 228 18.88 4.63 8.72
CA ILE A 228 18.26 5.91 9.13
C ILE A 228 16.72 5.78 9.15
N ARG A 229 16.12 5.85 10.35
CA ARG A 229 14.69 5.60 10.59
C ARG A 229 13.79 6.64 9.90
N GLU A 230 14.23 7.89 9.88
CA GLU A 230 13.53 9.02 9.26
C GLU A 230 13.45 8.89 7.73
N ILE A 231 14.36 8.12 7.14
CA ILE A 231 14.38 7.88 5.70
C ILE A 231 13.66 6.58 5.37
N PHE A 232 13.94 5.51 6.13
CA PHE A 232 13.58 4.15 5.73
C PHE A 232 12.45 3.53 6.54
N GLY A 233 11.95 4.23 7.56
CA GLY A 233 11.08 3.60 8.52
C GLY A 233 11.80 2.43 9.20
N HIS A 234 11.11 1.30 9.37
CA HIS A 234 11.62 0.17 10.14
C HIS A 234 12.64 -0.60 9.30
N GLY A 235 12.64 -0.36 7.99
CA GLY A 235 13.46 -1.03 7.02
C GLY A 235 12.61 -1.49 5.84
N LEU A 236 13.13 -2.49 5.14
CA LEU A 236 12.48 -3.19 4.03
C LEU A 236 11.82 -4.47 4.54
N PRO A 237 10.49 -4.57 4.61
CA PRO A 237 9.82 -5.82 4.92
C PRO A 237 10.18 -6.94 3.94
N ILE A 238 10.34 -8.14 4.48
CA ILE A 238 10.55 -9.39 3.75
C ILE A 238 9.55 -10.41 4.29
N LEU A 239 8.95 -11.20 3.41
CA LEU A 239 8.07 -12.26 3.87
C LEU A 239 8.90 -13.35 4.58
N GLY A 240 8.42 -13.78 5.74
CA GLY A 240 9.05 -14.85 6.52
C GLY A 240 8.93 -16.22 5.85
N GLN A 241 9.29 -17.27 6.58
CA GLN A 241 9.15 -18.64 6.09
C GLN A 241 7.67 -19.04 5.95
N VAL A 242 7.39 -19.86 4.94
CA VAL A 242 6.08 -20.48 4.69
C VAL A 242 5.88 -21.71 5.56
#